data_AF-A0AAW7NZX9-F1
#
_entry.id   AF-A0AAW7NZX9-F1
#
_cell.length_a   1.000
_cell.length_b   1.000
_cell.length_c   1.000
_cell.angle_alpha   90.00
_cell.angle_beta   90.00
_cell.angle_gamma   90.00
#
_symmetry.space_group_name_H-M   'P 1'
#
loop_
_entity.id
_entity.type
_entity.pdbx_description
1 polymer ?
#
loop_
_entity_poly.entity_id
_entity_poly.type
_entity_poly.pdbx_seq_one_letter_code
_entity_poly.pdbx_strand_id
1 'polypeptide(L)'
;MKEIPFSSFYQAYQKGDLHVLDVREQEEYDALHLDGVRFLPLSELADRYQELEKDHPYYVICKSGRRSARVCQFLEEQGYDVTNVQGGMDAFES
;
A
#
# COMPACT_ATOMS: atom_id res chain seq x y z
N MET A 1 -12.84 -3.06 5.34
CA MET A 1 -11.57 -3.43 4.71
C MET A 1 -11.76 -4.21 3.41
N LYS A 2 -11.50 -3.53 2.30
CA LYS A 2 -11.35 -4.15 0.97
C LYS A 2 -10.00 -4.87 0.90
N GLU A 3 -9.95 -5.99 0.17
CA GLU A 3 -8.72 -6.75 -0.06
C GLU A 3 -8.60 -7.17 -1.53
N ILE A 4 -7.37 -7.31 -2.00
CA ILE A 4 -7.05 -7.82 -3.33
C ILE A 4 -5.88 -8.81 -3.27
N PRO A 5 -5.94 -9.96 -3.96
CA PRO A 5 -4.78 -10.84 -4.12
C PRO A 5 -3.63 -10.15 -4.86
N PHE A 6 -2.38 -10.44 -4.48
CA PHE A 6 -1.20 -9.84 -5.14
C PHE A 6 -1.23 -9.99 -6.66
N SER A 7 -1.62 -11.16 -7.19
CA SER A 7 -1.68 -11.42 -8.63
C SER A 7 -2.64 -10.48 -9.37
N SER A 8 -3.84 -10.26 -8.83
CA SER A 8 -4.83 -9.35 -9.39
C SER A 8 -4.39 -7.89 -9.27
N PHE A 9 -3.78 -7.52 -8.14
CA PHE A 9 -3.17 -6.21 -7.96
C PHE A 9 -2.06 -5.95 -8.98
N TYR A 10 -1.13 -6.89 -9.13
CA TYR A 10 0.03 -6.75 -9.99
C TYR A 10 -0.37 -6.60 -11.47
N GLN A 11 -1.37 -7.35 -11.92
CA GLN A 11 -1.93 -7.20 -13.27
C GLN A 11 -2.51 -5.79 -13.50
N ALA A 12 -3.18 -5.22 -12.50
CA ALA A 12 -3.74 -3.88 -12.60
C ALA A 12 -2.64 -2.80 -12.48
N TYR A 13 -1.65 -3.00 -11.61
CA TYR A 13 -0.47 -2.15 -11.47
C TYR A 13 0.30 -2.02 -12.80
N GLN A 14 0.48 -3.14 -13.51
CA GLN A 14 1.14 -3.14 -14.83
C GLN A 14 0.40 -2.35 -15.91
N LYS A 15 -0.89 -2.04 -15.72
CA LYS A 15 -1.66 -1.19 -16.65
C LYS A 15 -1.45 0.31 -16.39
N GLY A 16 -0.86 0.68 -15.24
CA GLY A 16 -0.46 2.06 -14.93
C GLY A 16 -1.52 2.91 -14.22
N ASP A 17 -2.70 2.38 -13.92
CA ASP A 17 -3.85 3.16 -13.42
C ASP A 17 -4.11 3.00 -11.91
N LEU A 18 -3.08 2.70 -11.11
CA LEU A 18 -3.25 2.46 -9.66
C LEU A 18 -2.49 3.49 -8.81
N HIS A 19 -3.18 4.04 -7.80
CA HIS A 19 -2.51 4.72 -6.70
C HIS A 19 -2.10 3.67 -5.67
N VAL A 20 -0.80 3.46 -5.53
CA VAL A 20 -0.24 2.47 -4.60
C VAL A 20 0.47 3.19 -3.47
N LEU A 21 0.22 2.78 -2.23
CA LEU A 21 0.87 3.27 -1.02
C LEU A 21 1.72 2.16 -0.40
N ASP A 22 3.03 2.30 -0.47
CA ASP A 22 3.99 1.42 0.20
C ASP A 22 4.27 1.93 1.61
N VAL A 23 3.94 1.12 2.61
CA VAL A 23 4.06 1.43 4.04
C VAL A 23 5.14 0.60 4.75
N ARG A 24 6.08 0.03 3.99
CA ARG A 24 7.28 -0.60 4.56
C ARG A 24 8.22 0.45 5.16
N GLU A 25 9.20 0.03 5.93
CA GLU A 25 10.25 0.96 6.40
C GLU A 25 11.24 1.29 5.29
N GLN A 26 12.01 2.38 5.45
CA GLN A 26 12.94 2.91 4.45
C GLN A 26 13.89 1.84 3.92
N GLU A 27 14.48 1.02 4.79
CA GLU A 27 15.46 0.01 4.38
C GLU A 27 14.84 -1.08 3.50
N GLU A 28 13.57 -1.43 3.73
CA GLU A 28 12.84 -2.41 2.91
C GLU A 28 12.50 -1.82 1.54
N TYR A 29 12.12 -0.54 1.49
CA TYR A 29 11.79 0.17 0.25
C TYR A 29 13.03 0.38 -0.62
N ASP A 30 14.15 0.79 -0.01
CA ASP A 30 15.42 1.03 -0.70
C ASP A 30 16.03 -0.25 -1.28
N ALA A 31 15.79 -1.40 -0.65
CA ALA A 31 16.29 -2.68 -1.15
C ALA A 31 15.58 -3.10 -2.45
N LEU A 32 14.25 -2.96 -2.49
CA LEU A 32 13.41 -3.28 -3.64
C LEU A 32 12.01 -2.66 -3.46
N HIS A 33 11.52 -1.96 -4.48
CA HIS A 33 10.16 -1.42 -4.50
C HIS A 33 9.55 -1.46 -5.90
N LEU A 34 8.24 -1.24 -5.96
CA LEU A 34 7.51 -1.05 -7.20
C LEU A 34 7.67 0.40 -7.69
N ASP A 35 7.90 0.60 -8.98
CA ASP A 35 8.01 1.93 -9.58
C ASP A 35 6.68 2.71 -9.51
N GLY A 36 6.78 4.04 -9.38
CA GLY A 36 5.60 4.92 -9.43
C GLY A 36 4.65 4.82 -8.24
N VAL A 37 5.02 4.09 -7.19
CA VAL A 37 4.24 4.01 -5.95
C VAL A 37 4.58 5.15 -5.00
N ARG A 38 3.60 5.59 -4.21
CA ARG A 38 3.83 6.53 -3.11
C ARG A 38 4.44 5.79 -1.94
N PHE A 39 5.57 6.28 -1.45
CA PHE A 39 6.20 5.77 -0.25
C PHE A 39 5.81 6.60 0.98
N LEU A 40 5.30 5.94 2.02
CA LEU A 40 5.02 6.54 3.31
C LEU A 40 5.26 5.52 4.42
N PRO A 41 6.42 5.57 5.11
CA PRO A 41 6.79 4.60 6.12
C PRO A 41 5.74 4.46 7.21
N LEU A 42 5.56 3.23 7.74
CA LEU A 42 4.63 3.00 8.83
C LEU A 42 4.97 3.85 10.07
N SER A 43 6.26 4.06 10.33
CA SER A 43 6.78 4.90 11.40
C SER A 43 6.35 6.37 11.30
N GLU A 44 6.04 6.87 10.10
CA GLU A 44 5.66 8.26 9.86
C GLU A 44 4.17 8.43 9.47
N LEU A 45 3.47 7.32 9.21
CA LEU A 45 2.11 7.31 8.69
C LEU A 45 1.15 8.13 9.57
N ALA A 46 1.22 8.00 10.89
CA ALA A 46 0.27 8.67 11.79
C ALA A 46 0.34 10.20 11.71
N ASP A 47 1.52 10.75 11.40
CA ASP A 47 1.74 12.20 11.31
C ASP A 47 1.53 12.73 9.89
N ARG A 48 1.69 11.87 8.87
CA ARG A 48 1.77 12.27 7.46
C ARG A 48 0.65 11.74 6.57
N TYR A 49 -0.28 10.92 7.09
CA TYR A 49 -1.37 10.36 6.27
C TYR A 49 -2.25 11.43 5.60
N GLN A 50 -2.25 12.65 6.09
CA GLN A 50 -2.98 13.79 5.51
C GLN A 50 -2.37 14.29 4.19
N GLU A 51 -1.18 13.82 3.81
CA GLU A 51 -0.59 14.04 2.48
C GLU A 51 -1.26 13.23 1.36
N LEU A 52 -2.16 12.31 1.73
CA LEU A 52 -2.94 11.49 0.80
C LEU A 52 -4.21 12.22 0.37
N GLU A 53 -4.61 12.01 -0.88
CA GLU A 53 -5.76 12.65 -1.50
C GLU A 53 -7.01 11.76 -1.37
N LYS A 54 -8.05 12.24 -0.68
CA LYS A 54 -9.22 11.42 -0.31
C LYS A 54 -10.11 11.01 -1.49
N ASP A 55 -9.98 11.67 -2.63
CA ASP A 55 -10.74 11.42 -3.86
C ASP A 55 -10.19 10.27 -4.70
N HIS A 56 -9.05 9.70 -4.32
CA HIS A 56 -8.42 8.58 -5.01
C HIS A 56 -8.42 7.31 -4.16
N PRO A 57 -8.74 6.14 -4.75
CA PRO A 57 -8.60 4.86 -4.07
C PRO A 57 -7.13 4.44 -4.00
N TYR A 58 -6.65 4.07 -2.81
CA TYR A 58 -5.28 3.60 -2.63
C TYR A 58 -5.19 2.09 -2.41
N TYR A 59 -4.22 1.47 -3.05
CA TYR A 59 -3.81 0.10 -2.80
C TYR A 59 -2.63 0.11 -1.84
N VAL A 60 -2.84 -0.39 -0.62
CA VAL A 60 -1.82 -0.33 0.42
C VAL A 60 -1.05 -1.64 0.47
N ILE A 61 0.27 -1.54 0.34
CA ILE A 61 1.18 -2.68 0.32
C ILE A 61 2.22 -2.58 1.44
N CYS A 62 2.53 -3.71 2.05
CA CYS A 62 3.68 -3.85 2.95
C CYS A 62 4.46 -5.12 2.59
N LYS A 63 5.36 -5.59 3.46
CA LYS A 63 6.07 -6.85 3.24
C LYS A 63 5.17 -8.06 3.01
N SER A 64 4.24 -8.35 3.92
CA SER A 64 3.47 -9.62 3.91
C SER A 64 1.94 -9.45 3.89
N GLY A 65 1.44 -8.21 3.74
CA GLY A 65 0.02 -7.88 3.84
C GLY A 65 -0.52 -7.61 5.26
N ARG A 66 0.25 -7.88 6.33
CA ARG A 66 -0.21 -7.71 7.73
C ARG A 66 -0.19 -6.27 8.23
N ARG A 67 0.90 -5.54 7.96
CA ARG A 67 1.01 -4.11 8.34
C ARG A 67 0.04 -3.27 7.53
N SER A 68 -0.06 -3.50 6.21
CA SER A 68 -0.98 -2.81 5.32
C SER A 68 -2.44 -3.02 5.71
N ALA A 69 -2.84 -4.20 6.19
CA ALA A 69 -4.19 -4.40 6.74
C ALA A 69 -4.50 -3.45 7.91
N ARG A 70 -3.57 -3.25 8.85
CA ARG A 70 -3.74 -2.31 9.98
C ARG A 70 -3.79 -0.86 9.50
N VAL A 71 -2.96 -0.52 8.51
CA VAL A 71 -2.98 0.80 7.89
C VAL A 71 -4.30 1.05 7.17
N CYS A 72 -4.82 0.07 6.44
CA CYS A 72 -6.12 0.19 5.79
C CYS A 72 -7.22 0.45 6.81
N GLN A 73 -7.26 -0.29 7.92
CA GLN A 73 -8.23 -0.03 8.99
C GLN A 73 -8.14 1.41 9.52
N PHE A 74 -6.93 1.87 9.83
CA PHE A 74 -6.70 3.25 10.28
C PHE A 74 -7.17 4.28 9.24
N LEU A 75 -6.80 4.12 7.97
CA LEU A 75 -7.16 5.06 6.90
C LEU A 75 -8.66 5.01 6.56
N GLU A 76 -9.31 3.85 6.63
CA GLU A 76 -10.77 3.71 6.50
C GLU A 76 -11.49 4.54 7.58
N GLU A 77 -11.01 4.51 8.83
CA GLU A 77 -11.56 5.33 9.92
C GLU A 77 -11.37 6.83 9.69
N GLN A 78 -10.32 7.23 8.97
CA GLN A 78 -10.09 8.62 8.56
C GLN A 78 -10.87 9.00 7.28
N GLY A 79 -11.62 8.07 6.68
CA GLY A 79 -12.46 8.30 5.51
C GLY A 79 -11.75 8.19 4.16
N TYR A 80 -10.64 7.44 4.07
CA TYR A 80 -9.99 7.12 2.80
C TYR A 80 -10.57 5.85 2.18
N ASP A 81 -10.61 5.79 0.85
CA ASP A 81 -10.87 4.54 0.13
C ASP A 81 -9.56 3.77 -0.04
N VAL A 82 -9.42 2.66 0.69
CA VAL A 82 -8.19 1.87 0.72
C VAL A 82 -8.46 0.38 0.53
N THR A 83 -7.57 -0.29 -0.18
CA THR A 83 -7.60 -1.73 -0.42
C THR A 83 -6.29 -2.36 0.01
N ASN A 84 -6.35 -3.36 0.89
CA ASN A 84 -5.17 -4.10 1.34
C ASN A 84 -4.69 -5.06 0.24
N VAL A 85 -3.40 -5.01 -0.10
CA VAL A 85 -2.77 -5.99 -1.00
C VAL A 85 -2.32 -7.21 -0.21
N GLN A 86 -3.01 -8.33 -0.41
CA GLN A 86 -2.70 -9.60 0.24
C GLN A 86 -1.36 -10.17 -0.26
N GLY A 87 -0.59 -10.79 0.61
CA GLY A 87 0.73 -11.33 0.29
C GLY A 87 1.85 -10.29 0.32
N GLY A 88 1.54 -9.01 0.07
CA GLY A 88 2.53 -7.93 0.11
C GLY A 88 3.66 -8.13 -0.92
N MET A 89 4.81 -7.50 -0.66
CA MET A 89 6.01 -7.65 -1.48
C MET A 89 6.64 -9.05 -1.41
N ASP A 90 6.38 -9.85 -0.38
CA ASP A 90 6.84 -11.26 -0.32
C ASP A 90 6.28 -12.06 -1.52
N ALA A 91 5.07 -11.72 -1.99
CA ALA A 91 4.45 -12.34 -3.16
C ALA A 91 5.03 -11.87 -4.51
N PHE A 92 5.78 -10.77 -4.53
CA PHE A 92 6.52 -10.29 -5.70
C PHE A 92 7.85 -11.04 -5.88
N GLU A 93 8.47 -11.43 -4.77
CA GLU A 93 9.76 -12.13 -4.76
C GLU A 93 9.64 -13.65 -4.97
N SER A 94 8.40 -14.16 -5.08
CA SER A 94 8.06 -15.60 -5.17
C SER A 94 7.96 -16.13 -6.60
#